data_AF-A0A6P1WXA8-F1
#
_entry.id   AF-A0A6P1WXA8-F1
#
_cell.length_a   1.000
_cell.length_b   1.000
_cell.length_c   1.000
_cell.angle_alpha   90.00
_cell.angle_beta   90.00
_cell.angle_gamma   90.00
#
_symmetry.space_group_name_H-M   'P 1'
#
loop_
_entity.id
_entity.type
_entity.pdbx_description
1 polymer ?
#
loop_
_entity_poly.entity_id
_entity_poly.type
_entity_poly.pdbx_seq_one_letter_code
_entity_poly.pdbx_strand_id
1 'polypeptide(L)'
;MTIPKHMRVIQMLAVITSILYLVGGIKDLIQYYQLLETSIWHTPLPYQLYAVVYIVRLLILVGVFGLTIILINDIYKKFEFSTQSQNRILYLSLGIMIFSATSFLTNSLQIDLKYMKALNMQDLSDTLLMVLGTVALIFSAIFEKSRKLKEENDLTI
;
A
#
# COMPACT_ATOMS: atom_id res chain seq x y z
N MET A 1 -12.81 24.89 1.11
CA MET A 1 -11.64 24.82 2.02
C MET A 1 -10.38 24.51 1.21
N THR A 2 -9.27 25.20 1.47
CA THR A 2 -7.97 24.92 0.87
C THR A 2 -7.29 23.76 1.60
N ILE A 3 -6.74 22.78 0.87
CA ILE A 3 -5.98 21.68 1.47
C ILE A 3 -4.78 22.28 2.24
N PRO A 4 -4.59 21.95 3.53
CA PRO A 4 -3.47 22.45 4.32
C PRO A 4 -2.11 22.11 3.69
N LYS A 5 -1.11 23.00 3.82
CA LYS A 5 0.21 22.81 3.21
C LYS A 5 0.86 21.48 3.63
N HIS A 6 0.80 21.11 4.91
CA HIS A 6 1.36 19.86 5.41
C HIS A 6 0.72 18.62 4.75
N MET A 7 -0.56 18.69 4.40
CA MET A 7 -1.25 17.55 3.78
C MET A 7 -0.92 17.41 2.29
N ARG A 8 -0.67 18.53 1.60
CA ARG A 8 -0.12 18.49 0.23
C ARG A 8 1.27 17.85 0.21
N VAL A 9 2.07 18.13 1.24
CA VAL A 9 3.39 17.49 1.42
C VAL A 9 3.23 15.99 1.63
N ILE A 10 2.31 15.54 2.49
CA ILE A 10 2.02 14.11 2.70
C ILE A 10 1.54 13.44 1.40
N GLN A 11 0.67 14.09 0.63
CA GLN A 11 0.23 13.58 -0.68
C GLN A 11 1.38 13.47 -1.69
N MET A 12 2.22 14.50 -1.80
CA MET A 12 3.39 14.47 -2.68
C MET A 12 4.37 13.37 -2.25
N LEU A 13 4.63 13.23 -0.96
CA LEU A 13 5.45 12.16 -0.42
C LEU A 13 4.86 10.78 -0.77
N ALA A 14 3.56 10.56 -0.57
CA ALA A 14 2.91 9.30 -0.92
C ALA A 14 3.00 8.98 -2.42
N VAL A 15 2.83 9.98 -3.30
CA VAL A 15 2.97 9.81 -4.76
C VAL A 15 4.42 9.48 -5.14
N ILE A 16 5.38 10.27 -4.68
CA ILE A 16 6.81 10.06 -4.96
C ILE A 16 7.24 8.67 -4.48
N THR A 17 6.82 8.31 -3.26
CA THR A 17 7.12 7.01 -2.66
C THR A 17 6.54 5.87 -3.50
N SER A 18 5.28 5.98 -3.93
CA SER A 18 4.64 4.98 -4.82
C SER A 18 5.39 4.80 -6.14
N ILE A 19 5.84 5.90 -6.77
CA ILE A 19 6.62 5.85 -8.01
C ILE A 19 7.99 5.19 -7.77
N LEU A 20 8.69 5.57 -6.71
CA LEU A 20 9.98 4.97 -6.35
C LEU A 20 9.85 3.47 -6.12
N TYR A 21 8.77 3.02 -5.48
CA TYR A 21 8.51 1.59 -5.27
C TYR A 21 8.15 0.84 -6.54
N LEU A 22 7.40 1.44 -7.47
CA LEU A 22 7.17 0.85 -8.78
C LEU A 22 8.48 0.66 -9.54
N VAL A 23 9.33 1.69 -9.57
CA VAL A 23 10.64 1.64 -10.24
C VAL A 23 11.55 0.62 -9.55
N GLY A 24 11.59 0.61 -8.22
CA GLY A 24 12.33 -0.37 -7.42
C GLY A 24 11.87 -1.80 -7.71
N GLY A 25 10.56 -2.04 -7.67
CA GLY A 25 10.00 -3.37 -7.94
C GLY A 25 10.25 -3.88 -9.36
N ILE A 26 10.24 -2.98 -10.36
CA ILE A 26 10.64 -3.35 -11.73
C ILE A 26 12.13 -3.70 -11.79
N LYS A 27 12.99 -2.93 -11.12
CA LYS A 27 14.42 -3.21 -11.06
C LYS A 27 14.70 -4.56 -10.39
N ASP A 28 14.02 -4.86 -9.29
CA ASP A 28 14.12 -6.13 -8.56
C ASP A 28 13.70 -7.31 -9.46
N LEU A 29 12.62 -7.16 -10.23
CA LEU A 29 12.18 -8.16 -11.21
C LEU A 29 13.20 -8.39 -12.33
N ILE A 30 13.84 -7.32 -12.82
CA ILE A 30 14.91 -7.43 -13.82
C ILE A 30 16.10 -8.18 -13.24
N GLN A 31 16.53 -7.82 -12.03
CA GLN A 31 17.66 -8.48 -11.35
C GLN A 31 17.35 -9.96 -11.09
N TYR A 32 16.12 -10.27 -10.68
CA TYR A 32 15.65 -11.64 -10.53
C TYR A 32 15.73 -12.42 -11.84
N TYR A 33 15.26 -11.83 -12.95
CA TYR A 33 15.29 -12.49 -14.25
C TYR A 33 16.73 -12.74 -14.74
N GLN A 34 17.66 -11.82 -14.48
CA GLN A 34 19.08 -11.99 -14.80
C GLN A 34 19.76 -13.13 -14.01
N LEU A 35 19.24 -13.47 -12.83
CA LEU A 35 19.75 -14.57 -12.01
C LEU A 35 19.28 -15.94 -12.49
N LEU A 36 18.23 -16.00 -13.32
CA LEU A 36 17.72 -17.24 -13.86
C LEU A 36 18.65 -17.74 -14.97
N GLU A 37 19.23 -18.93 -14.80
CA GLU A 37 20.07 -19.58 -15.81
C GLU A 37 19.26 -20.04 -17.04
N THR A 38 17.94 -20.16 -16.88
CA THR A 38 16.99 -20.56 -17.92
C THR A 38 15.81 -19.61 -17.98
N SER A 39 15.02 -19.67 -19.05
CA SER A 39 13.77 -18.89 -19.13
C SER A 39 12.85 -19.23 -17.96
N ILE A 40 12.08 -18.24 -17.47
CA ILE A 40 11.20 -18.37 -16.30
C ILE A 40 10.24 -19.56 -16.40
N TRP A 41 9.82 -19.92 -17.61
CA TRP A 41 8.92 -21.04 -17.90
C TRP A 41 9.55 -22.42 -17.68
N HIS A 42 10.88 -22.50 -17.69
CA HIS A 42 11.66 -23.74 -17.49
C HIS A 42 12.26 -23.82 -16.07
N THR A 43 12.15 -22.75 -15.29
CA THR A 43 12.57 -22.72 -13.89
C THR A 43 11.61 -23.56 -13.03
N PRO A 44 12.08 -24.20 -11.93
CA PRO A 44 11.19 -24.95 -11.05
C PRO A 44 10.02 -24.11 -10.52
N LEU A 45 8.87 -24.76 -10.35
CA LEU A 45 7.61 -24.13 -9.93
C LEU A 45 7.72 -23.22 -8.68
N PRO A 46 8.50 -23.55 -7.63
CA PRO A 46 8.66 -22.66 -6.47
C PRO A 46 9.14 -21.26 -6.83
N TYR A 47 10.12 -21.15 -7.75
CA TYR A 47 10.67 -19.86 -8.20
C TYR A 47 9.66 -19.07 -9.02
N GLN A 48 8.88 -19.74 -9.87
CA GLN A 48 7.79 -19.08 -10.61
C GLN A 48 6.74 -18.52 -9.65
N LEU A 49 6.30 -19.33 -8.67
CA LEU A 49 5.33 -18.91 -7.66
C LEU A 49 5.86 -17.76 -6.82
N TYR A 50 7.13 -17.79 -6.44
CA TYR A 50 7.77 -16.70 -5.68
C TYR A 50 7.71 -15.37 -6.43
N ALA A 51 8.05 -15.37 -7.73
CA ALA A 51 7.95 -14.19 -8.58
C ALA A 51 6.51 -13.70 -8.75
N VAL A 52 5.55 -14.61 -8.96
CA VAL A 52 4.13 -14.26 -9.07
C VAL A 52 3.62 -13.61 -7.78
N VAL A 53 3.96 -14.17 -6.61
CA VAL A 53 3.57 -13.57 -5.33
C VAL A 53 4.18 -12.18 -5.17
N TYR A 54 5.44 -11.97 -5.58
CA TYR A 54 6.07 -10.65 -5.54
C TYR A 54 5.30 -9.63 -6.39
N ILE A 55 4.97 -9.99 -7.63
CA ILE A 55 4.21 -9.13 -8.56
C ILE A 55 2.84 -8.80 -7.97
N VAL A 56 2.12 -9.80 -7.45
CA VAL A 56 0.81 -9.60 -6.82
C VAL A 56 0.92 -8.63 -5.63
N ARG A 57 1.92 -8.81 -4.76
CA ARG A 57 2.16 -7.92 -3.61
C ARG A 57 2.47 -6.50 -4.07
N LEU A 58 3.30 -6.32 -5.10
CA LEU A 58 3.62 -5.03 -5.68
C LEU A 58 2.36 -4.32 -6.22
N LEU A 59 1.51 -5.03 -6.95
CA LEU A 59 0.25 -4.49 -7.48
C LEU A 59 -0.72 -4.09 -6.37
N ILE A 60 -0.87 -4.92 -5.33
CA ILE A 60 -1.71 -4.59 -4.18
C ILE A 60 -1.19 -3.32 -3.49
N LEU A 61 0.13 -3.24 -3.26
CA LEU A 61 0.75 -2.09 -2.62
C LEU A 61 0.49 -0.79 -3.39
N VAL A 62 0.61 -0.82 -4.72
CA VAL A 62 0.27 0.31 -5.61
C VAL A 62 -1.20 0.69 -5.47
N GLY A 63 -2.10 -0.30 -5.43
CA GLY A 63 -3.53 -0.09 -5.18
C GLY A 63 -3.80 0.58 -3.84
N VAL A 64 -3.15 0.14 -2.77
CA VAL A 64 -3.26 0.71 -1.42
C VAL A 64 -2.74 2.15 -1.40
N PHE A 65 -1.62 2.45 -2.07
CA PHE A 65 -1.14 3.82 -2.23
C PHE A 65 -2.15 4.71 -2.95
N GLY A 66 -2.70 4.23 -4.08
CA GLY A 66 -3.72 4.95 -4.84
C GLY A 66 -4.94 5.28 -3.98
N LEU A 67 -5.50 4.28 -3.30
CA LEU A 67 -6.64 4.48 -2.39
C LEU A 67 -6.32 5.46 -1.26
N THR A 68 -5.13 5.38 -0.67
CA THR A 68 -4.68 6.30 0.40
C THR A 68 -4.67 7.74 -0.09
N ILE A 69 -4.10 8.01 -1.27
CA ILE A 69 -4.04 9.36 -1.85
C ILE A 69 -5.45 9.92 -2.09
N ILE A 70 -6.35 9.11 -2.64
CA ILE A 70 -7.71 9.58 -2.91
C ILE A 70 -8.47 9.81 -1.59
N LEU A 71 -8.27 8.96 -0.58
CA LEU A 71 -8.85 9.15 0.75
C LEU A 71 -8.40 10.48 1.38
N ILE A 72 -7.12 10.84 1.28
CA ILE A 72 -6.65 12.17 1.71
C ILE A 72 -7.40 13.26 0.95
N ASN A 73 -7.53 13.15 -0.38
CA ASN A 73 -8.23 14.17 -1.16
C ASN A 73 -9.69 14.36 -0.73
N ASP A 74 -10.42 13.27 -0.50
CA ASP A 74 -11.83 13.32 -0.10
C ASP A 74 -11.98 14.02 1.25
N ILE A 75 -11.12 13.67 2.22
CA ILE A 75 -11.22 14.19 3.59
C ILE A 75 -10.99 15.70 3.68
N TYR A 76 -10.21 16.26 2.77
CA TYR A 76 -9.89 17.69 2.81
C TYR A 76 -10.69 18.54 1.82
N LYS A 77 -11.20 17.97 0.72
CA LYS A 77 -12.02 18.71 -0.25
C LYS A 77 -13.50 18.73 0.11
N LYS A 78 -14.06 17.59 0.54
CA LYS A 78 -15.49 17.42 0.83
C LYS A 78 -15.64 16.36 1.92
N PHE A 79 -15.38 16.74 3.17
CA PHE A 79 -15.56 15.83 4.31
C PHE A 79 -17.05 15.62 4.58
N GLU A 80 -17.69 14.87 3.71
CA GLU A 80 -18.99 14.27 3.94
C GLU A 80 -18.71 12.84 4.39
N PHE A 81 -19.30 12.41 5.52
CA PHE A 81 -19.36 11.00 5.91
C PHE A 81 -20.25 10.25 4.91
N SER A 82 -19.75 10.09 3.69
CA SER A 82 -20.44 9.39 2.62
C SER A 82 -20.10 7.91 2.68
N THR A 83 -21.05 7.07 2.29
CA THR A 83 -20.86 5.62 2.13
C THR A 83 -19.67 5.30 1.21
N GLN A 84 -19.33 6.21 0.29
CA GLN A 84 -18.21 6.03 -0.63
C GLN A 84 -16.85 6.11 0.08
N SER A 85 -16.66 7.04 1.01
CA SER A 85 -15.43 7.15 1.81
C SER A 85 -15.26 5.93 2.71
N GLN A 86 -16.36 5.43 3.29
CA GLN A 86 -16.36 4.20 4.10
C GLN A 86 -15.97 2.97 3.28
N ASN A 87 -16.53 2.80 2.08
CA ASN A 87 -16.19 1.68 1.20
C ASN A 87 -14.71 1.68 0.81
N ARG A 88 -14.11 2.86 0.63
CA ARG A 88 -12.67 2.97 0.33
C ARG A 88 -11.78 2.56 1.49
N ILE A 89 -12.15 2.94 2.71
CA ILE A 89 -11.49 2.46 3.93
C ILE A 89 -11.57 0.93 4.00
N LEU A 90 -12.74 0.35 3.69
CA LEU A 90 -12.93 -1.09 3.66
C LEU A 90 -12.04 -1.76 2.60
N TYR A 91 -12.00 -1.24 1.37
CA TYR A 91 -11.13 -1.78 0.32
C TYR A 91 -9.64 -1.65 0.65
N LEU A 92 -9.25 -0.55 1.30
CA LEU A 92 -7.89 -0.34 1.76
C LEU A 92 -7.51 -1.40 2.81
N SER A 93 -8.39 -1.65 3.79
CA SER A 93 -8.24 -2.71 4.79
C SER A 93 -8.14 -4.10 4.16
N LEU A 94 -9.03 -4.43 3.22
CA LEU A 94 -8.98 -5.71 2.49
C LEU A 94 -7.67 -5.87 1.72
N GLY A 95 -7.19 -4.82 1.04
CA GLY A 95 -5.91 -4.84 0.33
C GLY A 95 -4.74 -5.16 1.27
N ILE A 96 -4.69 -4.51 2.43
CA ILE A 96 -3.67 -4.79 3.47
C ILE A 96 -3.77 -6.23 3.96
N MET A 97 -4.98 -6.73 4.24
CA MET A 97 -5.17 -8.11 4.71
C MET A 97 -4.71 -9.13 3.68
N ILE A 98 -5.08 -8.95 2.39
CA ILE A 98 -4.64 -9.83 1.31
C ILE A 98 -3.12 -9.77 1.15
N PHE A 99 -2.54 -8.56 1.18
CA PHE A 99 -1.09 -8.39 1.12
C PHE A 99 -0.38 -9.18 2.24
N SER A 100 -0.85 -9.06 3.47
CA SER A 100 -0.29 -9.81 4.60
C SER A 100 -0.52 -11.31 4.46
N ALA A 101 -1.69 -11.76 4.00
CA ALA A 101 -1.98 -13.17 3.82
C ALA A 101 -1.06 -13.84 2.77
N THR A 102 -0.65 -13.10 1.74
CA THR A 102 0.26 -13.66 0.73
C THR A 102 1.65 -14.03 1.27
N SER A 103 2.08 -13.50 2.43
CA SER A 103 3.37 -13.89 3.03
C SER A 103 3.38 -15.35 3.49
N PHE A 104 2.23 -15.93 3.81
CA PHE A 104 2.13 -17.35 4.18
C PHE A 104 2.50 -18.27 3.01
N LEU A 105 2.21 -17.84 1.78
CA LEU A 105 2.54 -18.60 0.56
C LEU A 105 4.06 -18.65 0.36
N THR A 106 4.76 -17.53 0.58
CA THR A 106 6.21 -17.45 0.36
C THR A 106 7.02 -18.19 1.41
N ASN A 107 6.55 -18.22 2.66
CA ASN A 107 7.28 -18.89 3.74
C ASN A 107 7.35 -20.42 3.57
N SER A 108 6.45 -20.98 2.77
CA SER A 108 6.41 -22.42 2.47
C SER A 108 7.27 -22.80 1.25
N LEU A 109 7.79 -21.83 0.51
CA LEU A 109 8.60 -22.06 -0.69
C LEU A 109 10.08 -22.17 -0.31
N GLN A 110 10.73 -23.26 -0.71
CA GLN A 110 12.18 -23.42 -0.57
C GLN A 110 12.88 -22.71 -1.74
N ILE A 111 13.28 -21.46 -1.53
CA ILE A 111 13.92 -20.60 -2.52
C ILE A 111 15.34 -20.25 -2.05
N ASP A 112 16.33 -20.34 -2.93
CA ASP A 112 17.69 -19.95 -2.57
C ASP A 112 17.78 -18.46 -2.20
N LEU A 113 18.64 -18.16 -1.23
CA LEU A 113 18.86 -16.82 -0.69
C LEU A 113 19.18 -15.78 -1.79
N LYS A 114 19.85 -16.17 -2.88
CA LYS A 114 20.19 -15.27 -4.00
C LYS A 114 18.95 -14.68 -4.66
N TYR A 115 17.89 -15.46 -4.80
CA TYR A 115 16.62 -15.03 -5.39
C TYR A 115 15.75 -14.27 -4.40
N MET A 116 15.78 -14.67 -3.12
CA MET A 116 15.10 -13.92 -2.06
C MET A 116 15.67 -12.51 -1.88
N LYS A 117 16.99 -12.36 -2.07
CA LYS A 117 17.64 -11.04 -2.06
C LYS A 117 17.28 -10.19 -3.27
N ALA A 118 17.03 -10.80 -4.42
CA ALA A 118 16.63 -10.07 -5.64
C ALA A 118 15.16 -9.62 -5.59
N LEU A 119 14.26 -10.46 -5.08
CA LEU A 119 12.86 -10.10 -4.84
C LEU A 119 12.61 -9.94 -3.34
N ASN A 120 13.05 -8.81 -2.80
CA ASN A 120 12.99 -8.59 -1.36
C ASN A 120 11.56 -8.27 -0.87
N MET A 121 10.87 -9.32 -0.39
CA MET A 121 9.52 -9.22 0.17
C MET A 121 9.45 -8.42 1.48
N GLN A 122 10.58 -8.28 2.18
CA GLN A 122 10.65 -7.53 3.43
C GLN A 122 10.57 -6.03 3.15
N ASP A 123 11.27 -5.55 2.13
CA ASP A 123 11.18 -4.14 1.70
C ASP A 123 9.74 -3.76 1.34
N LEU A 124 9.01 -4.65 0.64
CA LEU A 124 7.59 -4.45 0.36
C LEU A 124 6.73 -4.37 1.65
N SER A 125 7.09 -5.14 2.68
CA SER A 125 6.36 -5.17 3.95
C SER A 125 6.63 -3.92 4.79
N ASP A 126 7.89 -3.47 4.84
CA ASP A 126 8.28 -2.23 5.51
C ASP A 126 7.62 -1.00 4.86
N THR A 127 7.47 -1.05 3.54
CA THR A 127 6.71 -0.06 2.78
C THR A 127 5.25 -0.02 3.20
N LEU A 128 4.61 -1.18 3.30
CA LEU A 128 3.22 -1.26 3.72
C LEU A 128 3.04 -0.64 5.12
N LEU A 129 3.99 -0.87 6.04
CA LEU A 129 3.98 -0.26 7.37
C LEU A 129 4.04 1.27 7.31
N MET A 130 4.86 1.84 6.42
CA MET A 130 4.90 3.28 6.20
C MET A 130 3.54 3.82 5.69
N VAL A 131 2.88 3.09 4.78
CA VAL A 131 1.55 3.46 4.28
C VAL A 131 0.50 3.38 5.39
N LEU A 132 0.54 2.33 6.21
CA LEU A 132 -0.32 2.18 7.38
C LEU A 132 -0.17 3.34 8.36
N GLY A 133 1.06 3.80 8.61
CA GLY A 133 1.32 5.00 9.41
C GLY A 133 0.64 6.24 8.83
N THR A 134 0.68 6.41 7.50
CA THR A 134 -0.02 7.51 6.81
C THR A 134 -1.53 7.40 6.96
N VAL A 135 -2.08 6.19 6.82
CA VAL A 135 -3.52 5.91 7.01
C VAL A 135 -3.95 6.20 8.45
N ALA A 136 -3.14 5.88 9.44
CA ALA A 136 -3.42 6.20 10.84
C ALA A 136 -3.50 7.72 11.09
N LEU A 137 -2.60 8.50 10.48
CA LEU A 137 -2.67 9.97 10.54
C LEU A 137 -3.95 10.51 9.91
N ILE A 138 -4.38 9.91 8.79
CA ILE A 138 -5.65 10.25 8.15
C ILE A 138 -6.81 9.98 9.11
N PHE A 139 -6.88 8.79 9.72
CA PHE A 139 -7.93 8.46 10.68
C PHE A 139 -7.97 9.40 11.89
N SER A 140 -6.81 9.84 12.38
CA SER A 140 -6.74 10.85 13.44
C SER A 140 -7.38 12.17 13.01
N ALA A 141 -7.12 12.63 11.77
CA ALA A 141 -7.75 13.83 11.22
C ALA A 141 -9.27 13.67 11.00
N ILE A 142 -9.72 12.48 10.57
CA ILE A 142 -11.16 12.14 10.48
C ILE A 142 -11.78 12.28 11.88
N PHE A 143 -11.19 11.62 12.88
CA PHE A 143 -11.69 11.59 14.25
C PHE A 143 -11.83 12.99 14.86
N GLU A 144 -10.83 13.85 14.69
CA GLU A 144 -10.88 15.22 15.20
C GLU A 144 -12.00 16.04 14.55
N LYS A 145 -12.21 15.89 13.23
CA LYS A 145 -13.33 16.53 12.53
C LYS A 145 -14.69 15.97 12.99
N SER A 146 -14.81 14.66 13.16
CA SER A 146 -16.03 14.04 13.72
C SER A 146 -16.36 14.61 15.09
N ARG A 147 -15.34 14.77 15.95
CA ARG A 147 -15.52 15.27 17.31
C ARG A 147 -16.02 16.71 17.32
N LYS A 148 -15.42 17.59 16.50
CA LYS A 148 -15.85 19.00 16.37
C LYS A 148 -17.29 19.11 15.87
N LEU A 149 -17.67 18.32 14.87
CA LEU A 149 -19.06 18.28 14.38
C LEU A 149 -20.04 17.82 15.46
N LYS A 150 -19.66 16.82 16.27
CA LYS A 150 -20.49 16.37 17.38
C LYS A 150 -20.61 17.45 18.46
N GLU A 151 -19.52 18.11 18.83
CA GLU A 151 -19.53 19.22 19.78
C GLU A 151 -20.42 20.38 19.29
N GLU A 152 -20.34 20.75 18.02
CA GLU A 152 -21.20 21.76 17.41
C GLU A 152 -22.69 21.35 17.43
N ASN A 153 -23.03 20.12 17.04
CA ASN A 153 -24.42 19.66 17.04
C ASN A 153 -24.98 19.45 18.46
N ASP A 154 -24.18 18.98 19.42
CA ASP A 154 -24.58 18.85 20.82
C ASP A 154 -24.81 20.23 21.48
N LEU A 155 -24.19 21.30 20.97
CA LEU A 155 -24.41 22.69 21.41
C LEU A 155 -25.62 23.38 20.74
N THR A 156 -26.20 22.77 19.70
CA THR A 156 -27.29 23.37 18.88
C THR A 156 -28.66 22.73 19.15
N ILE A 157 -28.72 21.63 19.91
CA ILE A 157 -29.95 20.98 20.40
C ILE A 157 -30.25 21.46 21.82
#